data_AF-F2SSH0-F1
#
_entry.id   AF-F2SSH0-F1
#
_cell.length_a   1.000
_cell.length_b   1.000
_cell.length_c   1.000
_cell.angle_alpha   90.00
_cell.angle_beta   90.00
_cell.angle_gamma   90.00
#
_symmetry.space_group_name_H-M   'P 1'
#
loop_
_entity.id
_entity.type
_entity.pdbx_description
1 polymer ?
#
loop_
_entity_poly.entity_id
_entity_poly.type
_entity_poly.pdbx_seq_one_letter_code
_entity_poly.pdbx_strand_id
1 'polypeptide(L)'
;MVHLGELTVGSVSGMIAAAIFFVQITVPLALPLILLGLLTERNSSITLSAASWSVAGRFFHSSLWPRILRSDSASTTGLPRSIVSITLLSTITTILFGLTATVTPLGLYEGVSPRKDTKLVDFHYVKDTSPIGYGTPARGNVRFSRICGGFTPQVCPHSNGNLTSTEDSTGEHVSGDWYDTRIPQRVIDMFQSGLSSQQSSVSSIFDIQWRSYTYSKIEDRADRLVIDNGTRYPVGAFRQISTFVLNDRIEAVEGLVVDTKDGGIGFRNHTAPPVEPFGSSWSEDLLFIVPETQCVDTNLTLDFSIPLKNSESIGDQITNLVLTDRGGFANLVQKYPYWDRNDTQRNPDLRNRAYKAAWINNVWSMAFMNVTNFRNESDPHSKAFMYLDSFVGKKFPLQSNHSSSTSLFIEPDSIITNSLFGYYLTGTDVAVNGTNLTSSHITTPDKPPLFSNPWKIDSLNFSSASKCKSDIYHLL
;
A
#
# COMPACT_ATOMS: atom_id res chain seq x y z
N MET A 1 -25.89 26.01 40.87
CA MET A 1 -24.54 25.44 40.66
C MET A 1 -24.28 25.51 39.17
N VAL A 2 -23.34 26.35 38.74
CA VAL A 2 -22.94 26.45 37.32
C VAL A 2 -22.00 25.28 37.04
N HIS A 3 -22.34 24.42 36.07
CA HIS A 3 -21.47 23.31 35.67
C HIS A 3 -20.23 23.86 34.95
N LEU A 4 -19.04 23.41 35.34
CA LEU A 4 -17.77 23.84 34.74
C LEU A 4 -17.66 23.61 33.22
N GLY A 5 -18.54 22.81 32.63
CA GLY A 5 -18.57 22.53 31.19
C GLY A 5 -19.18 23.64 30.32
N GLU A 6 -19.83 24.66 30.90
CA GLU A 6 -20.48 25.74 30.14
C GLU A 6 -19.71 27.07 30.17
N LEU A 7 -18.55 27.10 30.81
CA LEU A 7 -17.73 28.30 30.91
C LEU A 7 -16.93 28.49 29.62
N THR A 8 -17.37 29.41 28.77
CA THR A 8 -16.60 29.81 27.59
C THR A 8 -15.28 30.44 28.02
N VAL A 9 -14.26 30.37 27.15
CA VAL A 9 -12.98 31.05 27.39
C VAL A 9 -13.16 32.54 27.67
N GLY A 10 -14.11 33.19 27.00
CA GLY A 10 -14.46 34.59 27.26
C GLY A 10 -14.99 34.82 28.67
N SER A 11 -15.84 33.91 29.18
CA SER A 11 -16.36 33.98 30.55
C SER A 11 -15.24 33.85 31.59
N VAL A 12 -14.34 32.88 31.42
CA VAL A 12 -13.24 32.65 32.38
C VAL A 12 -12.25 33.81 32.38
N SER A 13 -11.85 34.27 31.20
CA SER A 13 -10.95 35.42 31.07
C SER A 13 -11.57 36.69 31.63
N GLY A 14 -12.87 36.92 31.41
CA GLY A 14 -13.60 38.06 31.99
C GLY A 14 -13.68 38.00 33.51
N MET A 15 -13.87 36.80 34.10
CA MET A 15 -13.84 36.61 35.55
C MET A 15 -12.46 36.90 36.16
N ILE A 16 -11.38 36.45 35.52
CA ILE A 16 -10.00 36.75 35.96
C ILE A 16 -9.73 38.25 35.90
N ALA A 17 -10.07 38.89 34.78
CA ALA A 17 -9.91 40.34 34.63
C ALA A 17 -10.73 41.13 35.66
N ALA A 18 -11.96 40.68 35.97
CA ALA A 18 -12.82 41.31 36.97
C ALA A 18 -12.23 41.18 38.38
N ALA A 19 -11.64 40.02 38.71
CA ALA A 19 -10.92 39.83 39.97
C ALA A 19 -9.71 40.76 40.07
N ILE A 20 -8.91 40.89 39.01
CA ILE A 20 -7.76 41.82 38.97
C ILE A 20 -8.22 43.27 39.15
N PHE A 21 -9.29 43.69 38.46
CA PHE A 21 -9.87 45.03 38.61
C PHE A 21 -10.38 45.30 40.03
N PHE A 22 -11.07 44.33 40.63
CA PHE A 22 -11.53 44.44 42.02
C PHE A 22 -10.36 44.61 42.99
N VAL A 23 -9.28 43.85 42.81
CA VAL A 23 -8.04 44.00 43.62
C VAL A 23 -7.40 45.37 43.39
N GLN A 24 -7.32 45.84 42.14
CA GLN A 24 -6.76 47.16 41.80
C GLN A 24 -7.53 48.33 42.43
N ILE A 25 -8.83 48.21 42.66
CA ILE A 25 -9.62 49.24 43.35
C ILE A 25 -9.55 49.07 44.87
N THR A 26 -9.69 47.85 45.37
CA THR A 26 -9.81 47.60 46.81
C THR A 26 -8.51 47.78 47.56
N VAL A 27 -7.37 47.38 47.00
CA VAL A 27 -6.06 47.47 47.67
C VAL A 27 -5.67 48.93 47.97
N PRO A 28 -5.74 49.89 47.00
CA PRO A 28 -5.46 51.29 47.27
C PRO A 28 -6.45 51.97 48.23
N LEU A 29 -7.67 51.44 48.39
CA LEU A 29 -8.66 51.92 49.35
C LEU A 29 -8.46 51.32 50.75
N ALA A 30 -8.10 50.05 50.83
CA ALA A 30 -7.94 49.34 52.10
C ALA A 30 -6.61 49.68 52.80
N LEU A 31 -5.50 49.82 52.06
CA LEU A 31 -4.18 50.07 52.64
C LEU A 31 -4.12 51.34 53.52
N PRO A 32 -4.70 52.48 53.14
CA PRO A 32 -4.74 53.66 54.01
C PRO A 32 -5.58 53.43 55.27
N LEU A 33 -6.69 52.70 55.20
CA LEU A 33 -7.50 52.36 56.38
C LEU A 33 -6.75 51.44 57.33
N ILE A 34 -6.02 50.46 56.80
CA ILE A 34 -5.16 49.58 57.60
C ILE A 34 -4.05 50.39 58.26
N LEU A 35 -3.40 51.30 57.53
CA LEU A 35 -2.39 52.19 58.08
C LEU A 35 -2.97 53.09 59.19
N LEU A 36 -4.18 53.64 59.00
CA LEU A 36 -4.88 54.42 60.02
C LEU A 36 -5.15 53.57 61.27
N GLY A 37 -5.63 52.34 61.10
CA GLY A 37 -5.86 51.39 62.18
C GLY A 37 -4.59 51.06 62.97
N LEU A 38 -3.46 50.93 62.27
CA LEU A 38 -2.14 50.69 62.88
C LEU A 38 -1.56 51.92 63.60
N LEU A 39 -1.94 53.12 63.16
CA LEU A 39 -1.55 54.40 63.78
C LEU A 39 -2.44 54.79 64.97
N THR A 40 -3.58 54.12 65.16
CA THR A 40 -4.46 54.35 66.32
C THR A 40 -3.71 54.06 67.61
N GLU A 41 -3.62 55.05 68.51
CA GLU A 41 -2.89 54.93 69.76
C GLU A 41 -3.45 53.79 70.62
N ARG A 42 -2.69 52.72 70.77
CA ARG A 42 -3.08 51.59 71.62
C ARG A 42 -2.63 51.73 73.07
N ASN A 43 -1.71 52.65 73.38
CA ASN A 43 -1.25 52.96 74.74
C ASN A 43 -0.66 54.38 74.79
N SER A 44 -1.00 55.15 75.83
CA SER A 44 -0.71 56.57 76.04
C SER A 44 0.77 56.95 76.28
N SER A 45 1.74 56.17 75.79
CA SER A 45 3.18 56.41 76.02
C SER A 45 4.09 56.28 74.80
N ILE A 46 3.57 56.03 73.59
CA ILE A 46 4.38 55.99 72.37
C ILE A 46 3.88 57.08 71.41
N THR A 47 4.42 58.30 71.57
CA THR A 47 4.28 59.35 70.57
C THR A 47 5.15 58.98 69.36
N LEU A 48 4.51 58.56 68.27
CA LEU A 48 5.16 58.33 66.98
C LEU A 48 5.90 59.61 66.53
N SER A 49 7.10 59.46 65.94
CA SER A 49 7.91 60.60 65.50
C SER A 49 7.18 61.46 64.45
N ALA A 50 7.49 62.75 64.39
CA ALA A 50 6.93 63.66 63.38
C ALA A 50 7.21 63.21 61.93
N ALA A 51 8.31 62.47 61.71
CA ALA A 51 8.62 61.88 60.41
C ALA A 51 7.63 60.76 60.03
N SER A 52 7.20 59.94 61.00
CA SER A 52 6.21 58.87 60.80
C SER A 52 4.84 59.42 60.39
N TRP A 53 4.40 60.51 61.06
CA TRP A 53 3.17 61.22 60.69
C TRP A 53 3.27 61.91 59.33
N SER A 54 4.44 62.44 58.97
CA SER A 54 4.66 63.05 57.64
C SER A 54 4.61 62.02 56.52
N VAL A 55 5.20 60.84 56.73
CA VAL A 55 5.14 59.72 55.76
C VAL A 55 3.71 59.19 55.63
N ALA A 56 3.00 59.00 56.75
CA ALA A 56 1.60 58.62 56.73
C ALA A 56 0.72 59.65 56.03
N GLY A 57 0.89 60.94 56.33
CA GLY A 57 0.18 62.04 55.67
C GLY A 57 0.40 62.08 54.16
N ARG A 58 1.66 61.89 53.71
CA ARG A 58 1.96 61.77 52.27
C ARG A 58 1.26 60.58 51.63
N PHE A 59 1.22 59.44 52.31
CA PHE A 59 0.52 58.24 51.84
C PHE A 59 -0.99 58.48 51.72
N PHE A 60 -1.63 59.08 52.74
CA PHE A 60 -3.04 59.45 52.71
C PHE A 60 -3.36 60.44 51.60
N HIS A 61 -2.53 61.48 51.40
CA HIS A 61 -2.69 62.45 50.32
C HIS A 61 -2.52 61.86 48.92
N SER A 62 -1.68 60.83 48.77
CA SER A 62 -1.50 60.12 47.50
C SER A 62 -2.58 59.07 47.20
N SER A 63 -3.46 58.78 48.17
CA SER A 63 -4.50 57.76 48.05
C SER A 63 -5.80 58.31 47.43
N LEU A 64 -6.80 57.45 47.21
CA LEU A 64 -8.12 57.83 46.72
C LEU A 64 -9.01 58.50 47.81
N TRP A 65 -8.61 58.43 49.09
CA TRP A 65 -9.43 58.90 50.22
C TRP A 65 -9.68 60.41 50.28
N PRO A 66 -8.70 61.31 50.03
CA PRO A 66 -8.95 62.75 50.00
C PRO A 66 -10.04 63.13 49.00
N ARG A 67 -10.10 62.40 47.88
CA ARG A 67 -11.10 62.59 46.83
C ARG A 67 -12.49 62.07 47.21
N ILE A 68 -12.56 60.96 47.95
CA ILE A 68 -13.82 60.39 48.46
C ILE A 68 -14.38 61.23 49.60
N LEU A 69 -13.53 61.60 50.56
CA LEU A 69 -13.89 62.38 51.75
C LEU A 69 -13.99 63.88 51.47
N ARG A 70 -13.69 64.31 50.24
CA ARG A 70 -13.62 65.72 49.83
C ARG A 70 -12.73 66.56 50.76
N SER A 71 -11.68 65.95 51.30
CA SER A 71 -10.73 66.54 52.23
C SER A 71 -9.42 66.93 51.52
N ASP A 72 -9.53 67.49 50.32
CA ASP A 72 -8.36 67.96 49.58
C ASP A 72 -7.66 69.08 50.38
N SER A 73 -6.36 68.90 50.61
CA SER A 73 -5.51 69.91 51.25
C SER A 73 -5.19 71.08 50.32
N ALA A 74 -5.55 70.98 49.04
CA ALA A 74 -5.55 72.09 48.09
C ALA A 74 -6.99 72.59 47.89
N SER A 75 -7.23 73.86 48.21
CA SER A 75 -8.53 74.51 48.00
C SER A 75 -8.99 74.36 46.55
N THR A 76 -10.16 73.75 46.33
CA THR A 76 -10.80 73.64 45.01
C THR A 76 -11.51 74.94 44.60
N THR A 77 -11.57 75.93 45.47
CA THR A 77 -12.16 77.24 45.18
C THR A 77 -11.16 78.11 44.41
N GLY A 78 -11.48 78.45 43.14
CA GLY A 78 -10.71 79.38 42.31
C GLY A 78 -9.82 78.75 41.22
N LEU A 79 -9.84 77.43 41.02
CA LEU A 79 -9.07 76.79 39.95
C LEU A 79 -9.77 76.88 38.57
N PRO A 80 -9.01 77.01 37.46
CA PRO A 80 -9.58 77.01 36.13
C PRO A 80 -10.24 75.66 35.81
N ARG A 81 -11.45 75.70 35.25
CA ARG A 81 -12.29 74.51 34.94
C ARG A 81 -11.54 73.42 34.17
N SER A 82 -10.56 73.78 33.35
CA SER A 82 -9.74 72.87 32.56
C SER A 82 -8.96 71.86 33.42
N ILE A 83 -8.41 72.27 34.57
CA ILE A 83 -7.64 71.38 35.46
C ILE A 83 -8.56 70.36 36.15
N VAL A 84 -9.74 70.82 36.59
CA VAL A 84 -10.77 69.95 37.19
C VAL A 84 -11.30 68.94 36.16
N SER A 85 -11.45 69.35 34.90
CA SER A 85 -11.83 68.44 33.82
C SER A 85 -10.76 67.37 33.55
N ILE A 86 -9.47 67.70 33.59
CA ILE A 86 -8.37 66.74 33.38
C ILE A 86 -8.33 65.70 34.51
N THR A 87 -8.46 66.14 35.76
CA THR A 87 -8.43 65.22 36.91
C THR A 87 -9.66 64.31 36.94
N LEU A 88 -10.83 64.81 36.55
CA LEU A 88 -12.05 64.00 36.38
C LEU A 88 -11.91 63.01 35.22
N LEU A 89 -11.40 63.47 34.08
CA LEU A 89 -11.20 62.65 32.90
C LEU A 89 -10.24 61.49 33.21
N SER A 90 -9.12 61.75 33.87
CA SER A 90 -8.15 60.71 34.28
C SER A 90 -8.81 59.60 35.09
N THR A 91 -9.67 59.93 36.07
CA THR A 91 -10.43 58.91 36.82
C THR A 91 -11.41 58.13 35.96
N ILE A 92 -12.12 58.81 35.05
CA ILE A 92 -13.06 58.14 34.14
C ILE A 92 -12.32 57.19 33.21
N THR A 93 -11.14 57.58 32.70
CA THR A 93 -10.33 56.73 31.82
C THR A 93 -9.82 55.49 32.53
N THR A 94 -9.39 55.59 33.80
CA THR A 94 -8.97 54.41 34.59
C THR A 94 -10.12 53.43 34.81
N ILE A 95 -11.32 53.95 35.11
CA ILE A 95 -12.53 53.11 35.24
C ILE A 95 -12.86 52.45 33.90
N LEU A 96 -12.76 53.19 32.80
CA LEU A 96 -13.04 52.69 31.46
C LEU A 96 -12.06 51.60 31.05
N PHE A 97 -10.76 51.76 31.30
CA PHE A 97 -9.74 50.73 31.04
C PHE A 97 -9.97 49.46 31.85
N GLY A 98 -10.43 49.59 33.09
CA GLY A 98 -10.82 48.43 33.90
C GLY A 98 -12.01 47.68 33.30
N LEU A 99 -13.05 48.41 32.89
CA LEU A 99 -14.23 47.83 32.25
C LEU A 99 -13.93 47.23 30.87
N THR A 100 -13.08 47.85 30.06
CA THR A 100 -12.71 47.27 28.76
C THR A 100 -11.86 46.03 28.95
N ALA A 101 -10.92 46.01 29.89
CA ALA A 101 -10.12 44.81 30.19
C ALA A 101 -10.96 43.61 30.64
N THR A 102 -12.10 43.83 31.31
CA THR A 102 -13.02 42.74 31.68
C THR A 102 -13.90 42.26 30.52
N VAL A 103 -14.29 43.16 29.62
CA VAL A 103 -15.20 42.86 28.50
C VAL A 103 -14.46 42.33 27.27
N THR A 104 -13.18 42.68 27.08
CA THR A 104 -12.35 42.18 25.98
C THR A 104 -11.30 41.19 26.50
N PRO A 105 -11.64 39.89 26.59
CA PRO A 105 -10.70 38.86 27.00
C PRO A 105 -9.67 38.60 25.87
N LEU A 106 -8.45 39.11 26.02
CA LEU A 106 -7.31 38.74 25.18
C LEU A 106 -6.43 37.74 25.94
N GLY A 107 -6.23 36.54 25.40
CA GLY A 107 -5.10 35.69 25.80
C GLY A 107 -5.41 34.25 26.22
N LEU A 108 -6.65 33.79 26.16
CA LEU A 108 -6.98 32.36 26.32
C LEU A 108 -7.45 31.79 24.98
N TYR A 109 -7.05 30.56 24.71
CA TYR A 109 -7.37 29.84 23.48
C TYR A 109 -8.05 28.52 23.84
N GLU A 110 -9.00 28.09 23.00
CA GLU A 110 -9.57 26.76 23.07
C GLU A 110 -8.69 25.80 22.25
N GLY A 111 -8.41 24.64 22.83
CA GLY A 111 -7.70 23.55 22.15
C GLY A 111 -8.51 22.28 22.26
N VAL A 112 -8.58 21.53 21.16
CA VAL A 112 -9.15 20.18 21.17
C VAL A 112 -8.08 19.24 21.69
N SER A 113 -8.32 18.57 22.81
CA SER A 113 -7.44 17.53 23.34
C SER A 113 -8.14 16.18 23.30
N PRO A 114 -7.42 15.06 23.05
CA PRO A 114 -7.99 13.73 23.15
C PRO A 114 -8.56 13.52 24.55
N ARG A 115 -9.80 13.04 24.62
CA ARG A 115 -10.41 12.66 25.89
C ARG A 115 -9.60 11.50 26.49
N LYS A 116 -9.31 11.55 27.79
CA LYS A 116 -8.57 10.47 28.48
C LYS A 116 -9.39 9.17 28.58
N ASP A 117 -10.71 9.28 28.53
CA ASP A 117 -11.61 8.14 28.57
C ASP A 117 -11.74 7.52 27.17
N THR A 118 -11.33 6.26 27.03
CA THR A 118 -11.53 5.48 25.81
C THR A 118 -12.97 5.01 25.72
N LYS A 119 -13.63 5.30 24.59
CA LYS A 119 -14.97 4.78 24.28
C LYS A 119 -14.83 3.59 23.34
N LEU A 120 -15.49 2.48 23.68
CA LEU A 120 -15.70 1.37 22.74
C LEU A 120 -16.66 1.84 21.65
N VAL A 121 -16.19 1.84 20.41
CA VAL A 121 -16.95 2.23 19.24
C VAL A 121 -16.72 1.20 18.15
N ASP A 122 -17.80 0.76 17.51
CA ASP A 122 -17.73 -0.18 16.41
C ASP A 122 -17.18 0.52 15.17
N PHE A 123 -16.26 -0.14 14.48
CA PHE A 123 -15.71 0.38 13.25
C PHE A 123 -16.70 0.14 12.10
N HIS A 124 -16.75 1.08 11.17
CA HIS A 124 -17.57 0.97 9.97
C HIS A 124 -16.70 0.85 8.74
N TYR A 125 -17.21 0.13 7.73
CA TYR A 125 -16.51 0.00 6.46
C TYR A 125 -16.34 1.36 5.79
N VAL A 126 -15.12 1.63 5.35
CA VAL A 126 -14.76 2.80 4.56
C VAL A 126 -14.35 2.30 3.19
N LYS A 127 -15.08 2.75 2.16
CA LYS A 127 -14.82 2.32 0.80
C LYS A 127 -13.44 2.78 0.32
N ASP A 128 -12.63 1.86 -0.18
CA ASP A 128 -11.38 2.18 -0.86
C ASP A 128 -11.63 2.98 -2.15
N THR A 129 -10.95 4.11 -2.28
CA THR A 129 -10.97 4.98 -3.47
C THR A 129 -9.75 4.79 -4.37
N SER A 130 -8.84 3.89 -4.02
CA SER A 130 -7.70 3.52 -4.86
C SER A 130 -8.15 2.74 -6.11
N PRO A 131 -7.28 2.60 -7.13
CA PRO A 131 -7.56 1.73 -8.27
C PRO A 131 -7.95 0.30 -7.87
N ILE A 132 -7.42 -0.22 -6.74
CA ILE A 132 -7.80 -1.54 -6.21
C ILE A 132 -9.27 -1.56 -5.82
N GLY A 133 -9.71 -0.60 -5.01
CA GLY A 133 -11.12 -0.46 -4.62
C GLY A 133 -12.07 -0.38 -5.81
N TYR A 134 -11.73 0.40 -6.84
CA TYR A 134 -12.52 0.48 -8.07
C TYR A 134 -12.46 -0.81 -8.92
N GLY A 135 -11.30 -1.46 -8.99
CA GLY A 135 -11.06 -2.68 -9.76
C GLY A 135 -11.60 -3.95 -9.09
N THR A 136 -11.94 -3.90 -7.80
CA THR A 136 -12.53 -5.01 -7.04
C THR A 136 -13.92 -4.67 -6.49
N PRO A 137 -14.94 -4.46 -7.34
CA PRO A 137 -16.30 -4.21 -6.87
C PRO A 137 -16.84 -5.42 -6.09
N ALA A 138 -17.82 -5.16 -5.22
CA ALA A 138 -18.53 -6.22 -4.52
C ALA A 138 -19.12 -7.22 -5.53
N ARG A 139 -19.01 -8.51 -5.21
CA ARG A 139 -19.59 -9.56 -6.04
C ARG A 139 -21.11 -9.40 -6.05
N GLY A 140 -21.68 -9.21 -7.23
CA GLY A 140 -23.13 -9.17 -7.40
C GLY A 140 -23.78 -10.56 -7.16
N ASN A 141 -25.00 -10.74 -7.64
CA ASN A 141 -25.71 -12.02 -7.53
C ASN A 141 -25.18 -13.09 -8.51
N VAL A 142 -23.94 -13.53 -8.29
CA VAL A 142 -23.26 -14.53 -9.12
C VAL A 142 -23.25 -15.86 -8.38
N ARG A 143 -23.69 -16.92 -9.04
CA ARG A 143 -23.68 -18.29 -8.48
C ARG A 143 -22.27 -18.82 -8.27
N PHE A 144 -22.09 -19.70 -7.29
CA PHE A 144 -20.84 -20.46 -7.15
C PHE A 144 -20.80 -21.62 -8.15
N SER A 145 -19.66 -21.78 -8.80
CA SER A 145 -19.37 -22.84 -9.75
C SER A 145 -18.11 -23.59 -9.31
N ARG A 146 -18.05 -24.89 -9.57
CA ARG A 146 -16.86 -25.73 -9.40
C ARG A 146 -16.81 -26.81 -10.47
N ILE A 147 -15.60 -27.22 -10.81
CA ILE A 147 -15.32 -28.41 -11.62
C ILE A 147 -14.42 -29.28 -10.77
N CYS A 148 -14.68 -30.58 -10.75
CA CYS A 148 -13.87 -31.55 -10.03
C CYS A 148 -13.14 -32.45 -11.02
N GLY A 149 -12.00 -33.00 -10.60
CA GLY A 149 -11.08 -33.71 -11.48
C GLY A 149 -9.85 -32.86 -11.83
N GLY A 150 -8.80 -33.53 -12.31
CA GLY A 150 -7.54 -32.90 -12.69
C GLY A 150 -7.45 -32.72 -14.21
N PHE A 151 -7.03 -33.78 -14.90
CA PHE A 151 -6.91 -33.81 -16.36
C PHE A 151 -8.25 -34.04 -17.06
N THR A 152 -9.15 -34.77 -16.40
CA THR A 152 -10.49 -35.10 -16.88
C THR A 152 -11.54 -34.69 -15.85
N PRO A 153 -12.69 -34.14 -16.28
CA PRO A 153 -13.76 -33.76 -15.36
C PRO A 153 -14.36 -35.01 -14.71
N GLN A 154 -14.63 -34.90 -13.41
CA GLN A 154 -15.23 -35.94 -12.57
C GLN A 154 -16.43 -35.35 -11.85
N VAL A 155 -17.42 -36.20 -11.52
CA VAL A 155 -18.62 -35.76 -10.79
C VAL A 155 -18.20 -35.25 -9.41
N CYS A 156 -18.50 -33.98 -9.13
CA CYS A 156 -18.15 -33.39 -7.86
C CYS A 156 -18.89 -34.06 -6.69
N PRO A 157 -18.24 -34.29 -5.53
CA PRO A 157 -18.90 -34.84 -4.36
C PRO A 157 -20.14 -34.03 -3.97
N HIS A 158 -21.27 -34.70 -3.76
CA HIS A 158 -22.57 -34.08 -3.46
C HIS A 158 -23.13 -33.15 -4.54
N SER A 159 -22.58 -33.17 -5.77
CA SER A 159 -23.23 -32.62 -6.97
C SER A 159 -23.93 -33.74 -7.73
N ASN A 160 -24.94 -33.38 -8.52
CA ASN A 160 -25.56 -34.32 -9.44
C ASN A 160 -24.78 -34.28 -10.76
N GLY A 161 -24.51 -35.44 -11.36
CA GLY A 161 -23.86 -35.56 -12.65
C GLY A 161 -23.78 -37.01 -13.08
N ASN A 162 -23.77 -37.25 -14.38
CA ASN A 162 -23.62 -38.58 -14.97
C ASN A 162 -22.42 -38.56 -15.92
N LEU A 163 -21.23 -38.86 -15.39
CA LEU A 163 -20.01 -38.98 -16.18
C LEU A 163 -19.50 -40.42 -16.11
N THR A 164 -19.14 -40.95 -17.27
CA THR A 164 -18.42 -42.20 -17.45
C THR A 164 -17.04 -41.89 -17.99
N SER A 165 -16.00 -42.26 -17.23
CA SER A 165 -14.62 -42.21 -17.71
C SER A 165 -14.24 -43.57 -18.30
N THR A 166 -13.69 -43.55 -19.51
CA THR A 166 -13.17 -44.72 -20.21
C THR A 166 -11.71 -44.48 -20.53
N GLU A 167 -10.82 -45.41 -20.20
CA GLU A 167 -9.40 -45.30 -20.49
C GLU A 167 -9.02 -46.23 -21.65
N ASP A 168 -8.50 -45.68 -22.75
CA ASP A 168 -8.05 -46.40 -23.92
C ASP A 168 -6.57 -46.13 -24.22
N SER A 169 -5.98 -46.88 -25.17
CA SER A 169 -4.59 -46.69 -25.62
C SER A 169 -4.24 -45.29 -26.16
N THR A 170 -5.25 -44.45 -26.42
CA THR A 170 -5.13 -43.06 -26.90
C THR A 170 -5.28 -42.02 -25.79
N GLY A 171 -5.63 -42.42 -24.57
CA GLY A 171 -5.83 -41.55 -23.41
C GLY A 171 -7.11 -41.84 -22.62
N GLU A 172 -7.37 -41.02 -21.60
CA GLU A 172 -8.61 -41.04 -20.81
C GLU A 172 -9.69 -40.19 -21.50
N HIS A 173 -10.84 -40.79 -21.80
CA HIS A 173 -11.98 -40.16 -22.45
C HIS A 173 -13.16 -40.11 -21.48
N VAL A 174 -13.74 -38.92 -21.30
CA VAL A 174 -14.94 -38.76 -20.48
C VAL A 174 -16.14 -38.49 -21.37
N SER A 175 -17.16 -39.34 -21.24
CA SER A 175 -18.47 -39.16 -21.85
C SER A 175 -19.52 -38.98 -20.76
N GLY A 176 -20.57 -38.25 -21.07
CA GLY A 176 -21.68 -38.05 -20.15
C GLY A 176 -22.75 -37.17 -20.76
N ASP A 177 -24.01 -37.40 -20.36
CA ASP A 177 -25.16 -36.68 -20.91
C ASP A 177 -25.16 -35.21 -20.46
N TRP A 178 -24.69 -34.93 -19.24
CA TRP A 178 -24.63 -33.58 -18.69
C TRP A 178 -23.67 -33.49 -17.48
N TYR A 179 -23.08 -32.31 -17.30
CA TYR A 179 -22.24 -31.95 -16.16
C TYR A 179 -22.67 -30.62 -15.56
N ASP A 180 -22.97 -30.59 -14.27
CA ASP A 180 -23.41 -29.38 -13.57
C ASP A 180 -22.32 -28.83 -12.66
N THR A 181 -21.89 -27.62 -12.97
CA THR A 181 -20.87 -26.88 -12.22
C THR A 181 -21.42 -26.22 -10.97
N ARG A 182 -22.75 -26.11 -10.82
CA ARG A 182 -23.36 -25.45 -9.66
C ARG A 182 -22.99 -26.16 -8.38
N ILE A 183 -22.62 -25.38 -7.38
CA ILE A 183 -22.52 -25.88 -6.01
C ILE A 183 -23.93 -25.86 -5.42
N PRO A 184 -24.53 -27.02 -5.10
CA PRO A 184 -25.88 -27.04 -4.53
C PRO A 184 -25.91 -26.35 -3.17
N GLN A 185 -27.01 -25.67 -2.85
CA GLN A 185 -27.14 -24.92 -1.60
C GLN A 185 -26.90 -25.81 -0.36
N ARG A 186 -27.34 -27.07 -0.38
CA ARG A 186 -27.05 -28.04 0.69
C ARG A 186 -25.57 -28.20 1.02
N VAL A 187 -24.69 -28.06 0.02
CA VAL A 187 -23.23 -28.16 0.19
C VAL A 187 -22.71 -26.87 0.82
N ILE A 188 -23.20 -25.72 0.35
CA ILE A 188 -22.88 -24.41 0.93
C ILE A 188 -23.29 -24.39 2.41
N ASP A 189 -24.55 -24.73 2.70
CA ASP A 189 -25.12 -24.77 4.04
C ASP A 189 -24.36 -25.73 4.94
N MET A 190 -23.91 -26.88 4.45
CA MET A 190 -23.10 -27.83 5.23
C MET A 190 -21.80 -27.17 5.72
N PHE A 191 -21.06 -26.48 4.85
CA PHE A 191 -19.82 -25.78 5.22
C PHE A 191 -20.03 -24.47 5.98
N GLN A 192 -21.22 -23.88 5.89
CA GLN A 192 -21.57 -22.64 6.58
C GLN A 192 -22.38 -22.85 7.86
N SER A 193 -22.88 -24.08 8.11
CA SER A 193 -23.77 -24.40 9.24
C SER A 193 -23.20 -24.01 10.61
N GLY A 194 -21.88 -24.06 10.77
CA GLY A 194 -21.21 -23.67 12.00
C GLY A 194 -21.00 -22.16 12.17
N LEU A 195 -21.06 -21.35 11.11
CA LEU A 195 -20.71 -19.91 11.16
C LEU A 195 -21.55 -19.13 12.16
N SER A 196 -22.85 -19.43 12.26
CA SER A 196 -23.75 -18.74 13.19
C SER A 196 -23.42 -18.98 14.67
N SER A 197 -22.72 -20.07 14.96
CA SER A 197 -22.25 -20.42 16.32
C SER A 197 -20.84 -19.89 16.62
N GLN A 198 -20.14 -19.34 15.63
CA GLN A 198 -18.78 -18.84 15.74
C GLN A 198 -18.76 -17.32 15.88
N GLN A 199 -17.64 -16.78 16.37
CA GLN A 199 -17.41 -15.34 16.38
C GLN A 199 -17.25 -14.80 14.95
N SER A 200 -17.54 -13.51 14.75
CA SER A 200 -17.49 -12.84 13.44
C SER A 200 -16.11 -12.83 12.78
N SER A 201 -15.05 -13.20 13.50
CA SER A 201 -13.69 -13.36 12.99
C SER A 201 -13.46 -14.67 12.22
N VAL A 202 -14.38 -15.63 12.30
CA VAL A 202 -14.26 -16.93 11.63
C VAL A 202 -14.90 -16.86 10.25
N SER A 203 -14.09 -17.05 9.21
CA SER A 203 -14.53 -17.12 7.81
C SER A 203 -14.78 -18.55 7.34
N SER A 204 -15.76 -18.76 6.48
CA SER A 204 -15.99 -20.00 5.75
C SER A 204 -15.09 -20.11 4.52
N ILE A 205 -14.94 -21.31 3.99
CA ILE A 205 -14.29 -21.55 2.68
C ILE A 205 -14.96 -20.75 1.55
N PHE A 206 -16.26 -20.50 1.68
CA PHE A 206 -17.01 -19.70 0.71
C PHE A 206 -16.77 -18.20 0.85
N ASP A 207 -16.09 -17.71 1.89
CA ASP A 207 -15.74 -16.30 2.05
C ASP A 207 -14.45 -15.95 1.28
N ILE A 208 -13.60 -16.95 1.00
CA ILE A 208 -12.44 -16.80 0.12
C ILE A 208 -12.91 -16.93 -1.32
N GLN A 209 -13.01 -15.79 -2.01
CA GLN A 209 -13.57 -15.74 -3.36
C GLN A 209 -12.68 -14.93 -4.30
N TRP A 210 -12.81 -15.23 -5.59
CA TRP A 210 -12.28 -14.38 -6.65
C TRP A 210 -13.00 -13.03 -6.65
N ARG A 211 -12.25 -11.94 -6.48
CA ARG A 211 -12.76 -10.56 -6.59
C ARG A 211 -13.08 -10.14 -8.02
N SER A 212 -12.44 -10.78 -9.02
CA SER A 212 -12.76 -10.61 -10.43
C SER A 212 -13.14 -11.95 -11.04
N TYR A 213 -14.19 -11.95 -11.86
CA TYR A 213 -14.67 -13.14 -12.55
C TYR A 213 -14.99 -12.81 -14.01
N THR A 214 -14.88 -13.83 -14.84
CA THR A 214 -15.34 -13.84 -16.22
C THR A 214 -16.36 -14.98 -16.38
N TYR A 215 -16.90 -15.13 -17.59
CA TYR A 215 -17.75 -16.26 -17.93
C TYR A 215 -17.00 -17.24 -18.83
N SER A 216 -17.24 -18.53 -18.62
CA SER A 216 -16.71 -19.58 -19.47
C SER A 216 -17.15 -19.38 -20.93
N LYS A 217 -16.30 -19.85 -21.85
CA LYS A 217 -16.71 -20.01 -23.25
C LYS A 217 -17.67 -21.18 -23.33
N ILE A 218 -18.70 -21.06 -24.18
CA ILE A 218 -19.60 -22.16 -24.46
C ILE A 218 -18.86 -23.12 -25.40
N GLU A 219 -18.78 -24.39 -25.03
CA GLU A 219 -18.21 -25.45 -25.85
C GLU A 219 -19.36 -26.14 -26.59
N ASP A 220 -19.52 -25.85 -27.87
CA ASP A 220 -20.60 -26.34 -28.73
C ASP A 220 -20.16 -27.51 -29.64
N ARG A 221 -18.95 -28.06 -29.44
CA ARG A 221 -18.45 -29.16 -30.26
C ARG A 221 -19.09 -30.47 -29.85
N ALA A 222 -19.55 -31.25 -30.84
CA ALA A 222 -20.28 -32.50 -30.64
C ALA A 222 -19.46 -33.62 -30.00
N ASP A 223 -18.13 -33.55 -30.04
CA ASP A 223 -17.18 -34.51 -29.47
C ASP A 223 -16.80 -34.20 -28.01
N ARG A 224 -17.31 -33.10 -27.44
CA ARG A 224 -16.94 -32.64 -26.09
C ARG A 224 -18.13 -32.64 -25.15
N LEU A 225 -17.83 -32.87 -23.87
CA LEU A 225 -18.80 -32.82 -22.79
C LEU A 225 -19.45 -31.43 -22.71
N VAL A 226 -20.78 -31.40 -22.85
CA VAL A 226 -21.56 -30.17 -22.73
C VAL A 226 -21.74 -29.84 -21.25
N ILE A 227 -21.03 -28.82 -20.79
CA ILE A 227 -21.09 -28.33 -19.40
C ILE A 227 -22.28 -27.38 -19.23
N ASP A 228 -23.00 -27.51 -18.11
CA ASP A 228 -24.15 -26.66 -17.75
C ASP A 228 -25.20 -26.56 -18.88
N ASN A 229 -25.39 -27.64 -19.63
CA ASN A 229 -26.30 -27.70 -20.78
C ASN A 229 -26.05 -26.58 -21.82
N GLY A 230 -24.78 -26.26 -22.08
CA GLY A 230 -24.38 -25.24 -23.06
C GLY A 230 -24.51 -23.80 -22.54
N THR A 231 -24.68 -23.62 -21.23
CA THR A 231 -24.76 -22.29 -20.63
C THR A 231 -23.44 -21.85 -20.01
N ARG A 232 -23.21 -20.54 -20.00
CA ARG A 232 -22.00 -19.96 -19.40
C ARG A 232 -22.07 -20.05 -17.88
N TYR A 233 -20.93 -20.33 -17.27
CA TYR A 233 -20.75 -20.33 -15.82
C TYR A 233 -19.62 -19.37 -15.43
N PRO A 234 -19.67 -18.79 -14.21
CA PRO A 234 -18.64 -17.87 -13.77
C PRO A 234 -17.32 -18.61 -13.54
N VAL A 235 -16.21 -17.96 -13.85
CA VAL A 235 -14.84 -18.46 -13.64
C VAL A 235 -14.01 -17.33 -13.05
N GLY A 236 -13.19 -17.64 -12.06
CA GLY A 236 -12.24 -16.68 -11.49
C GLY A 236 -11.32 -16.11 -12.57
N ALA A 237 -11.10 -14.80 -12.53
CA ALA A 237 -10.20 -14.12 -13.45
C ALA A 237 -9.14 -13.38 -12.64
N PHE A 238 -7.87 -13.63 -12.95
CA PHE A 238 -6.79 -12.79 -12.45
C PHE A 238 -6.72 -11.52 -13.31
N ARG A 239 -6.69 -10.36 -12.66
CA ARG A 239 -6.46 -9.07 -13.30
C ARG A 239 -5.46 -8.28 -12.48
N GLN A 240 -4.37 -7.87 -13.11
CA GLN A 240 -3.43 -6.93 -12.52
C GLN A 240 -4.06 -5.54 -12.54
N ILE A 241 -4.39 -5.00 -11.37
CA ILE A 241 -5.07 -3.70 -11.24
C ILE A 241 -4.04 -2.57 -11.06
N SER A 242 -3.02 -2.80 -10.24
CA SER A 242 -1.97 -1.81 -9.96
C SER A 242 -0.69 -2.50 -9.49
N THR A 243 0.44 -1.79 -9.61
CA THR A 243 1.73 -2.19 -9.05
C THR A 243 2.12 -1.19 -7.96
N PHE A 244 2.53 -1.71 -6.80
CA PHE A 244 2.97 -0.90 -5.66
C PHE A 244 4.49 -0.89 -5.49
N VAL A 245 5.20 -1.76 -6.23
CA VAL A 245 6.62 -2.11 -6.00
C VAL A 245 7.55 -0.88 -6.03
N LEU A 246 7.19 0.17 -6.78
CA LEU A 246 8.04 1.35 -7.00
C LEU A 246 7.54 2.60 -6.26
N ASN A 247 6.52 2.50 -5.41
CA ASN A 247 5.87 3.67 -4.84
C ASN A 247 6.61 4.29 -3.64
N ASP A 248 7.49 3.52 -2.97
CA ASP A 248 8.31 3.95 -1.82
C ASP A 248 7.49 4.64 -0.70
N ARG A 249 6.32 4.07 -0.39
CA ARG A 249 5.38 4.60 0.60
C ARG A 249 4.52 3.53 1.25
N ILE A 250 3.89 3.91 2.36
CA ILE A 250 2.88 3.12 3.07
C ILE A 250 1.50 3.53 2.54
N GLU A 251 0.74 2.58 2.02
CA GLU A 251 -0.58 2.82 1.41
C GLU A 251 -1.61 1.84 1.97
N ALA A 252 -2.77 2.35 2.36
CA ALA A 252 -3.91 1.51 2.66
C ALA A 252 -4.72 1.28 1.38
N VAL A 253 -4.88 0.02 0.98
CA VAL A 253 -5.68 -0.42 -0.19
C VAL A 253 -6.60 -1.54 0.23
N GLU A 254 -7.72 -1.74 -0.45
CA GLU A 254 -8.81 -2.61 0.02
C GLU A 254 -8.32 -3.96 0.61
N GLY A 255 -8.47 -4.14 1.92
CA GLY A 255 -8.07 -5.35 2.66
C GLY A 255 -6.61 -5.40 3.14
N LEU A 256 -5.76 -4.45 2.74
CA LEU A 256 -4.31 -4.46 2.98
C LEU A 256 -3.75 -3.07 3.36
N VAL A 257 -2.62 -3.08 4.05
CA VAL A 257 -1.72 -1.94 4.21
C VAL A 257 -0.39 -2.34 3.60
N VAL A 258 -0.05 -1.76 2.46
CA VAL A 258 1.16 -2.08 1.71
C VAL A 258 2.26 -1.11 2.12
N ASP A 259 3.32 -1.62 2.72
CA ASP A 259 4.53 -0.88 3.06
C ASP A 259 5.64 -1.24 2.08
N THR A 260 5.87 -0.37 1.11
CA THR A 260 6.94 -0.55 0.12
C THR A 260 8.27 0.06 0.54
N LYS A 261 8.33 0.72 1.70
CA LYS A 261 9.59 1.24 2.26
C LYS A 261 10.37 0.14 2.97
N ASP A 262 9.71 -0.53 3.90
CA ASP A 262 10.30 -1.60 4.71
C ASP A 262 9.97 -3.00 4.16
N GLY A 263 9.11 -3.09 3.13
CA GLY A 263 8.82 -4.31 2.38
C GLY A 263 7.79 -5.24 3.04
N GLY A 264 6.78 -4.68 3.69
CA GLY A 264 5.75 -5.42 4.42
C GLY A 264 4.34 -5.29 3.83
N ILE A 265 3.50 -6.29 4.09
CA ILE A 265 2.07 -6.27 3.77
C ILE A 265 1.29 -6.57 5.05
N GLY A 266 0.59 -5.55 5.56
CA GLY A 266 -0.35 -5.66 6.66
C GLY A 266 -1.73 -6.08 6.19
N PHE A 267 -2.39 -6.98 6.91
CA PHE A 267 -3.80 -7.30 6.64
C PHE A 267 -4.70 -6.39 7.46
N ARG A 268 -5.58 -5.65 6.79
CA ARG A 268 -6.51 -4.75 7.46
C ARG A 268 -7.82 -4.68 6.71
N ASN A 269 -8.91 -5.01 7.39
CA ASN A 269 -10.24 -4.70 6.87
C ASN A 269 -10.41 -3.17 6.83
N HIS A 270 -10.80 -2.62 5.67
CA HIS A 270 -10.93 -1.19 5.42
C HIS A 270 -12.06 -0.59 6.26
N THR A 271 -11.73 -0.29 7.50
CA THR A 271 -12.69 0.11 8.52
C THR A 271 -12.10 1.23 9.36
N ALA A 272 -12.94 2.18 9.76
CA ALA A 272 -12.55 3.31 10.59
C ALA A 272 -13.65 3.58 11.63
N PRO A 273 -13.30 4.20 12.78
CA PRO A 273 -14.31 4.68 13.70
C PRO A 273 -15.18 5.76 13.04
N PRO A 274 -16.44 5.91 13.46
CA PRO A 274 -17.30 6.98 13.00
C PRO A 274 -16.66 8.35 13.27
N VAL A 275 -16.94 9.29 12.37
CA VAL A 275 -16.40 10.66 12.45
C VAL A 275 -17.10 11.39 13.60
N GLU A 276 -16.36 11.68 14.66
CA GLU A 276 -16.80 12.55 15.75
C GLU A 276 -16.62 14.04 15.37
N PRO A 277 -17.39 14.98 15.94
CA PRO A 277 -17.39 16.40 15.54
C PRO A 277 -16.01 17.09 15.59
N PHE A 278 -15.13 16.63 16.47
CA PHE A 278 -13.78 17.17 16.64
C PHE A 278 -12.68 16.23 16.14
N GLY A 279 -13.06 15.18 15.41
CA GLY A 279 -12.18 14.10 14.99
C GLY A 279 -11.89 13.08 16.09
N SER A 280 -11.25 11.98 15.69
CA SER A 280 -10.88 10.87 16.56
C SER A 280 -9.47 10.41 16.21
N SER A 281 -8.68 10.07 17.23
CA SER A 281 -7.40 9.38 17.07
C SER A 281 -7.52 7.97 17.66
N TRP A 282 -7.07 6.96 16.92
CA TRP A 282 -6.98 5.59 17.42
C TRP A 282 -5.61 5.02 17.10
N SER A 283 -5.27 3.93 17.80
CA SER A 283 -4.09 3.13 17.55
C SER A 283 -4.55 1.69 17.40
N GLU A 284 -4.00 1.01 16.40
CA GLU A 284 -4.29 -0.39 16.10
C GLU A 284 -2.97 -1.12 15.88
N ASP A 285 -2.92 -2.37 16.34
CA ASP A 285 -1.83 -3.28 16.03
C ASP A 285 -2.24 -4.12 14.82
N LEU A 286 -1.45 -4.04 13.75
CA LEU A 286 -1.69 -4.80 12.53
C LEU A 286 -0.66 -5.91 12.39
N LEU A 287 -1.12 -7.09 11.98
CA LEU A 287 -0.24 -8.17 11.58
C LEU A 287 0.34 -7.87 10.20
N PHE A 288 1.65 -7.63 10.14
CA PHE A 288 2.40 -7.52 8.91
C PHE A 288 3.06 -8.85 8.56
N ILE A 289 2.93 -9.25 7.29
CA ILE A 289 3.75 -10.28 6.68
C ILE A 289 4.80 -9.58 5.82
N VAL A 290 6.06 -9.85 6.11
CA VAL A 290 7.19 -9.41 5.30
C VAL A 290 7.55 -10.55 4.36
N PRO A 291 7.21 -10.47 3.06
CA PRO A 291 7.64 -11.49 2.11
C PRO A 291 9.17 -11.49 2.01
N GLU A 292 9.79 -12.55 2.51
CA GLU A 292 11.21 -12.76 2.28
C GLU A 292 11.42 -13.18 0.83
N THR A 293 11.82 -12.22 -0.01
CA THR A 293 12.09 -12.43 -1.44
C THR A 293 13.45 -11.87 -1.78
N GLN A 294 14.15 -12.53 -2.71
CA GLN A 294 15.46 -12.09 -3.19
C GLN A 294 15.48 -12.20 -4.70
N CYS A 295 15.68 -11.07 -5.36
CA CYS A 295 15.87 -10.99 -6.80
C CYS A 295 17.38 -11.00 -7.10
N VAL A 296 17.76 -11.71 -8.16
CA VAL A 296 19.13 -11.69 -8.68
C VAL A 296 19.06 -11.44 -10.18
N ASP A 297 19.77 -10.41 -10.62
CA ASP A 297 19.82 -10.04 -12.03
C ASP A 297 20.51 -11.13 -12.85
N THR A 298 19.96 -11.40 -14.04
CA THR A 298 20.62 -12.22 -15.05
C THR A 298 21.70 -11.44 -15.81
N ASN A 299 21.76 -10.12 -15.65
CA ASN A 299 22.60 -9.21 -16.45
C ASN A 299 22.37 -9.36 -17.97
N LEU A 300 21.15 -9.68 -18.36
CA LEU A 300 20.67 -9.69 -19.73
C LEU A 300 19.54 -8.67 -19.85
N THR A 301 19.51 -7.90 -20.94
CA THR A 301 18.50 -6.86 -21.15
C THR A 301 17.81 -7.08 -22.48
N LEU A 302 16.48 -6.99 -22.50
CA LEU A 302 15.71 -6.93 -23.74
C LEU A 302 15.60 -5.47 -24.16
N ASP A 303 16.29 -5.09 -25.22
CA ASP A 303 16.17 -3.77 -25.83
C ASP A 303 15.20 -3.88 -27.02
N PHE A 304 14.21 -2.97 -27.11
CA PHE A 304 13.27 -2.90 -28.21
C PHE A 304 12.85 -1.45 -28.48
N SER A 305 12.21 -1.22 -29.62
CA SER A 305 11.72 0.09 -30.04
C SER A 305 10.20 0.06 -30.22
N ILE A 306 9.52 1.07 -29.68
CA ILE A 306 8.07 1.26 -29.86
C ILE A 306 7.87 2.21 -31.05
N PRO A 307 7.25 1.76 -32.15
CA PRO A 307 6.99 2.61 -33.30
C PRO A 307 5.92 3.67 -33.00
N LEU A 308 6.14 4.90 -33.48
CA LEU A 308 5.27 6.06 -33.21
C LEU A 308 3.94 6.08 -33.99
N LYS A 309 3.74 5.17 -34.96
CA LYS A 309 2.63 5.21 -35.94
C LYS A 309 1.98 3.83 -36.17
N ASN A 310 1.58 3.12 -35.12
CA ASN A 310 0.84 1.87 -35.31
C ASN A 310 -0.67 2.15 -35.46
N SER A 311 -1.29 1.56 -36.48
CA SER A 311 -2.75 1.45 -36.59
C SER A 311 -3.25 0.41 -35.59
N GLU A 312 -4.28 0.77 -34.81
CA GLU A 312 -4.85 0.06 -33.64
C GLU A 312 -5.34 -1.40 -33.84
N SER A 313 -5.12 -2.03 -35.00
CA SER A 313 -5.82 -3.26 -35.38
C SER A 313 -5.01 -4.56 -35.32
N ILE A 314 -3.70 -4.53 -35.04
CA ILE A 314 -2.88 -5.75 -34.92
C ILE A 314 -1.89 -5.53 -33.77
N GLY A 315 -1.98 -6.35 -32.72
CA GLY A 315 -1.39 -6.17 -31.40
C GLY A 315 0.00 -5.53 -31.35
N ASP A 316 0.19 -4.70 -30.31
CA ASP A 316 1.37 -3.89 -29.99
C ASP A 316 2.69 -4.37 -30.63
N GLN A 317 2.95 -3.88 -31.84
CA GLN A 317 4.13 -4.27 -32.58
C GLN A 317 5.35 -3.52 -32.04
N ILE A 318 6.05 -4.13 -31.09
CA ILE A 318 7.44 -3.76 -30.80
C ILE A 318 8.33 -4.12 -31.99
N THR A 319 9.37 -3.33 -32.21
CA THR A 319 10.33 -3.50 -33.31
C THR A 319 11.75 -3.58 -32.80
N ASN A 320 12.65 -4.19 -33.58
CA ASN A 320 14.09 -4.30 -33.26
C ASN A 320 14.34 -4.96 -31.90
N LEU A 321 13.59 -6.01 -31.56
CA LEU A 321 13.79 -6.74 -30.31
C LEU A 321 15.14 -7.46 -30.33
N VAL A 322 16.01 -7.09 -29.40
CA VAL A 322 17.34 -7.68 -29.22
C VAL A 322 17.58 -8.01 -27.75
N LEU A 323 18.27 -9.12 -27.51
CA LEU A 323 18.86 -9.44 -26.21
C LEU A 323 20.26 -8.86 -26.15
N THR A 324 20.51 -7.94 -25.24
CA THR A 324 21.82 -7.33 -25.00
C THR A 324 22.48 -7.97 -23.78
N ASP A 325 23.68 -8.52 -23.96
CA ASP A 325 24.49 -9.04 -22.87
C ASP A 325 25.10 -7.89 -22.07
N ARG A 326 24.70 -7.71 -20.81
CA ARG A 326 25.29 -6.72 -19.88
C ARG A 326 26.32 -7.34 -18.94
N GLY A 327 26.87 -8.51 -19.30
CA GLY A 327 27.76 -9.30 -18.47
C GLY A 327 27.13 -10.60 -17.96
N GLY A 328 25.91 -10.93 -18.40
CA GLY A 328 25.25 -12.20 -18.11
C GLY A 328 25.90 -13.39 -18.80
N PHE A 329 26.48 -13.21 -20.00
CA PHE A 329 27.26 -14.24 -20.69
C PHE A 329 28.76 -13.96 -20.61
N ALA A 330 29.18 -12.74 -20.96
CA ALA A 330 30.61 -12.38 -21.03
C ALA A 330 31.37 -12.56 -19.71
N ASN A 331 30.73 -12.24 -18.58
CA ASN A 331 31.34 -12.30 -17.24
C ASN A 331 30.78 -13.47 -16.41
N LEU A 332 30.20 -14.48 -17.05
CA LEU A 332 29.65 -15.63 -16.35
C LEU A 332 30.78 -16.42 -15.66
N VAL A 333 30.65 -16.62 -14.35
CA VAL A 333 31.54 -17.50 -13.59
C VAL A 333 31.31 -18.95 -14.03
N GLN A 334 32.27 -19.59 -14.69
CA GLN A 334 32.08 -20.94 -15.26
C GLN A 334 31.88 -22.05 -14.21
N LYS A 335 32.20 -21.77 -12.93
CA LYS A 335 31.98 -22.72 -11.84
C LYS A 335 30.49 -22.81 -11.50
N TYR A 336 29.96 -24.03 -11.47
CA TYR A 336 28.58 -24.29 -11.09
C TYR A 336 28.27 -23.80 -9.66
N PRO A 337 27.23 -22.96 -9.46
CA PRO A 337 26.90 -22.44 -8.14
C PRO A 337 26.39 -23.51 -7.18
N TYR A 338 26.92 -23.46 -5.96
CA TYR A 338 26.51 -24.30 -4.83
C TYR A 338 25.77 -23.47 -3.79
N TRP A 339 24.80 -24.09 -3.13
CA TRP A 339 24.09 -23.55 -1.96
C TRP A 339 23.79 -24.71 -1.01
N ASP A 340 23.73 -24.40 0.29
CA ASP A 340 23.55 -25.42 1.32
C ASP A 340 22.10 -25.91 1.38
N ARG A 341 21.91 -27.21 1.15
CA ARG A 341 20.59 -27.87 1.15
C ARG A 341 20.23 -28.51 2.49
N ASN A 342 21.13 -28.48 3.47
CA ASN A 342 21.01 -29.28 4.68
C ASN A 342 19.99 -28.69 5.67
N ASP A 343 19.80 -27.36 5.68
CA ASP A 343 18.87 -26.67 6.59
C ASP A 343 18.01 -25.60 5.88
N THR A 344 17.23 -26.03 4.89
CA THR A 344 16.42 -25.13 4.06
C THR A 344 15.20 -24.54 4.77
N GLN A 345 14.79 -25.12 5.90
CA GLN A 345 13.67 -24.62 6.71
C GLN A 345 14.08 -23.45 7.59
N ARG A 346 15.27 -23.51 8.20
CA ARG A 346 15.78 -22.43 9.07
C ARG A 346 16.55 -21.39 8.29
N ASN A 347 17.29 -21.79 7.26
CA ASN A 347 18.03 -20.91 6.38
C ASN A 347 17.72 -21.25 4.91
N PRO A 348 16.70 -20.60 4.32
CA PRO A 348 16.30 -20.91 2.95
C PRO A 348 17.32 -20.48 1.89
N ASP A 349 18.35 -19.69 2.24
CA ASP A 349 19.40 -19.16 1.37
C ASP A 349 18.88 -18.68 -0.01
N LEU A 350 17.83 -17.84 0.04
CA LEU A 350 17.06 -17.43 -1.13
C LEU A 350 17.94 -16.77 -2.20
N ARG A 351 18.94 -15.99 -1.79
CA ARG A 351 19.85 -15.30 -2.69
C ARG A 351 20.71 -16.27 -3.51
N ASN A 352 21.34 -17.27 -2.89
CA ASN A 352 22.16 -18.24 -3.65
C ASN A 352 21.29 -19.16 -4.52
N ARG A 353 20.06 -19.46 -4.08
CA ARG A 353 19.08 -20.18 -4.91
C ARG A 353 18.69 -19.37 -6.14
N ALA A 354 18.39 -18.08 -5.98
CA ALA A 354 18.09 -17.17 -7.07
C ALA A 354 19.31 -16.99 -8.01
N TYR A 355 20.51 -16.81 -7.46
CA TYR A 355 21.74 -16.72 -8.24
C TYR A 355 22.00 -17.97 -9.06
N LYS A 356 21.81 -19.15 -8.47
CA LYS A 356 21.92 -20.42 -9.18
C LYS A 356 20.90 -20.53 -10.31
N ALA A 357 19.65 -20.11 -10.07
CA ALA A 357 18.62 -20.09 -11.10
C ALA A 357 18.99 -19.15 -12.26
N ALA A 358 19.48 -17.94 -11.96
CA ALA A 358 19.96 -16.97 -12.96
C ALA A 358 21.17 -17.51 -13.75
N TRP A 359 22.12 -18.16 -13.06
CA TRP A 359 23.27 -18.80 -13.70
C TRP A 359 22.85 -19.90 -14.67
N ILE A 360 21.95 -20.78 -14.25
CA ILE A 360 21.47 -21.88 -15.08
C ILE A 360 20.71 -21.33 -16.30
N ASN A 361 19.84 -20.33 -16.10
CA ASN A 361 19.17 -19.64 -17.19
C ASN A 361 20.17 -19.13 -18.24
N ASN A 362 21.21 -18.41 -17.81
CA ASN A 362 22.19 -17.83 -18.73
C ASN A 362 22.97 -18.92 -19.48
N VAL A 363 23.39 -19.98 -18.80
CA VAL A 363 24.16 -21.07 -19.39
C VAL A 363 23.39 -21.83 -20.46
N TRP A 364 22.14 -22.19 -20.19
CA TRP A 364 21.29 -22.83 -21.19
C TRP A 364 20.97 -21.89 -22.35
N SER A 365 20.75 -20.60 -22.08
CA SER A 365 20.57 -19.61 -23.12
C SER A 365 21.80 -19.44 -24.01
N MET A 366 23.00 -19.46 -23.44
CA MET A 366 24.25 -19.43 -24.21
C MET A 366 24.40 -20.65 -25.10
N ALA A 367 24.16 -21.85 -24.58
CA ALA A 367 24.25 -23.07 -25.37
C ALA A 367 23.17 -23.10 -26.47
N PHE A 368 21.93 -22.70 -26.15
CA PHE A 368 20.83 -22.61 -27.12
C PHE A 368 21.17 -21.67 -28.29
N MET A 369 21.74 -20.50 -27.98
CA MET A 369 22.15 -19.51 -28.99
C MET A 369 23.51 -19.82 -29.64
N ASN A 370 24.12 -20.98 -29.34
CA ASN A 370 25.46 -21.35 -29.81
C ASN A 370 26.56 -20.34 -29.45
N VAL A 371 26.41 -19.65 -28.32
CA VAL A 371 27.38 -18.71 -27.75
C VAL A 371 28.50 -19.47 -27.03
N THR A 372 28.20 -20.65 -26.50
CA THR A 372 29.16 -21.55 -25.86
C THR A 372 28.76 -23.00 -26.06
N ASN A 373 29.62 -23.93 -25.63
CA ASN A 373 29.39 -25.37 -25.72
C ASN A 373 29.25 -26.05 -24.35
N PHE A 374 28.50 -27.15 -24.36
CA PHE A 374 28.55 -28.14 -23.29
C PHE A 374 29.61 -29.20 -23.55
N ARG A 375 29.92 -29.96 -22.50
CA ARG A 375 30.74 -31.16 -22.62
C ARG A 375 29.96 -32.21 -23.40
N ASN A 376 30.58 -32.73 -24.45
CA ASN A 376 30.07 -33.89 -25.16
C ASN A 376 30.58 -35.16 -24.46
N GLU A 377 29.68 -35.98 -23.90
CA GLU A 377 30.06 -37.23 -23.22
C GLU A 377 30.77 -38.23 -24.14
N SER A 378 30.51 -38.15 -25.45
CA SER A 378 31.12 -39.05 -26.45
C SER A 378 32.57 -38.67 -26.80
N ASP A 379 33.02 -37.46 -26.49
CA ASP A 379 34.36 -36.96 -26.83
C ASP A 379 35.14 -36.60 -25.54
N PRO A 380 36.16 -37.40 -25.17
CA PRO A 380 36.98 -37.15 -23.98
C PRO A 380 37.74 -35.81 -23.98
N HIS A 381 37.95 -35.21 -25.15
CA HIS A 381 38.63 -33.92 -25.28
C HIS A 381 37.67 -32.73 -25.22
N SER A 382 36.36 -32.99 -25.28
CA SER A 382 35.33 -31.97 -25.13
C SER A 382 35.26 -31.50 -23.67
N LYS A 383 35.31 -30.19 -23.45
CA LYS A 383 35.08 -29.54 -22.16
C LYS A 383 33.97 -28.51 -22.31
N ALA A 384 33.21 -28.25 -21.25
CA ALA A 384 32.27 -27.13 -21.29
C ALA A 384 33.02 -25.78 -21.37
N PHE A 385 32.37 -24.77 -21.95
CA PHE A 385 32.90 -23.41 -22.08
C PHE A 385 34.24 -23.28 -22.82
N MET A 386 34.50 -24.15 -23.81
CA MET A 386 35.73 -24.08 -24.62
C MET A 386 35.79 -22.83 -25.50
N TYR A 387 34.64 -22.28 -25.89
CA TYR A 387 34.55 -20.99 -26.55
C TYR A 387 33.45 -20.13 -25.93
N LEU A 388 33.59 -18.83 -26.13
CA LEU A 388 32.63 -17.82 -25.70
C LEU A 388 32.49 -16.78 -26.80
N ASP A 389 31.41 -16.86 -27.56
CA ASP A 389 31.04 -15.85 -28.55
C ASP A 389 30.12 -14.79 -27.93
N SER A 390 30.59 -14.13 -26.88
CA SER A 390 29.91 -12.96 -26.29
C SER A 390 30.89 -11.99 -25.64
N PHE A 391 30.51 -10.71 -25.63
CA PHE A 391 31.20 -9.64 -24.92
C PHE A 391 30.16 -8.68 -24.34
N VAL A 392 30.54 -7.90 -23.31
CA VAL A 392 29.62 -6.94 -22.69
C VAL A 392 29.18 -5.90 -23.73
N GLY A 393 27.87 -5.83 -23.95
CA GLY A 393 27.21 -5.00 -24.96
C GLY A 393 26.88 -5.72 -26.26
N LYS A 394 27.26 -7.01 -26.43
CA LYS A 394 26.88 -7.80 -27.60
C LYS A 394 25.36 -7.95 -27.67
N LYS A 395 24.81 -7.78 -28.87
CA LYS A 395 23.37 -7.86 -29.15
C LYS A 395 23.05 -9.12 -29.93
N PHE A 396 22.03 -9.85 -29.49
CA PHE A 396 21.51 -11.04 -30.14
C PHE A 396 20.08 -10.74 -30.63
N PRO A 397 19.82 -10.77 -31.94
CA PRO A 397 18.48 -10.48 -32.47
C PRO A 397 17.50 -11.59 -32.09
N LEU A 398 16.34 -11.20 -31.55
CA LEU A 398 15.23 -12.13 -31.24
C LEU A 398 14.09 -12.04 -32.25
N GLN A 399 14.24 -11.20 -33.26
CA GLN A 399 13.32 -11.02 -34.37
C GLN A 399 14.11 -11.08 -35.69
N SER A 400 13.48 -11.59 -36.74
CA SER A 400 14.05 -11.48 -38.08
C SER A 400 14.06 -10.02 -38.54
N ASN A 401 15.04 -9.66 -39.36
CA ASN A 401 15.05 -8.33 -39.99
C ASN A 401 13.73 -8.09 -40.74
N HIS A 402 13.12 -6.93 -40.48
CA HIS A 402 11.84 -6.49 -41.06
C HIS A 402 10.61 -7.35 -40.70
N SER A 403 10.66 -8.19 -39.67
CA SER A 403 9.46 -8.86 -39.12
C SER A 403 9.00 -8.19 -37.82
N SER A 404 7.69 -7.94 -37.70
CA SER A 404 7.03 -7.56 -36.44
C SER A 404 6.50 -8.75 -35.65
N SER A 405 6.57 -9.97 -36.20
CA SER A 405 6.13 -11.19 -35.52
C SER A 405 7.21 -11.70 -34.56
N THR A 406 6.90 -11.71 -33.28
CA THR A 406 7.65 -12.43 -32.25
C THR A 406 6.71 -13.39 -31.52
N SER A 407 7.22 -14.53 -31.08
CA SER A 407 6.45 -15.43 -30.20
C SER A 407 6.44 -14.93 -28.74
N LEU A 408 7.35 -14.00 -28.42
CA LEU A 408 7.44 -13.36 -27.11
C LEU A 408 6.44 -12.21 -27.04
N PHE A 409 5.50 -12.31 -26.11
CA PHE A 409 4.55 -11.25 -25.84
C PHE A 409 5.22 -10.18 -24.96
N ILE A 410 5.29 -8.94 -25.45
CA ILE A 410 5.85 -7.80 -24.72
C ILE A 410 4.79 -6.71 -24.68
N GLU A 411 4.43 -6.32 -23.47
CA GLU A 411 3.56 -5.19 -23.16
C GLU A 411 4.46 -4.10 -22.55
N PRO A 412 4.78 -3.01 -23.28
CA PRO A 412 5.73 -2.00 -22.81
C PRO A 412 5.31 -1.27 -21.52
N ASP A 413 4.03 -1.30 -21.19
CA ASP A 413 3.39 -0.65 -20.06
C ASP A 413 3.02 -1.64 -18.92
N SER A 414 3.48 -2.88 -18.99
CA SER A 414 3.19 -3.90 -17.97
C SER A 414 4.44 -4.59 -17.41
N ILE A 415 4.29 -5.12 -16.20
CA ILE A 415 5.30 -6.00 -15.58
C ILE A 415 4.87 -7.43 -15.86
N ILE A 416 5.66 -8.13 -16.66
CA ILE A 416 5.41 -9.53 -17.00
C ILE A 416 6.26 -10.41 -16.08
N THR A 417 5.63 -11.44 -15.51
CA THR A 417 6.32 -12.50 -14.78
C THR A 417 6.15 -13.81 -15.52
N ASN A 418 7.20 -14.63 -15.55
CA ASN A 418 7.13 -15.96 -16.15
C ASN A 418 7.89 -16.95 -15.26
N SER A 419 7.31 -18.14 -15.08
CA SER A 419 7.93 -19.23 -14.32
C SER A 419 8.87 -20.10 -15.17
N LEU A 420 8.92 -19.88 -16.48
CA LEU A 420 9.73 -20.64 -17.44
C LEU A 420 11.09 -19.97 -17.67
N PHE A 421 12.16 -20.72 -17.44
CA PHE A 421 13.51 -20.32 -17.83
C PHE A 421 13.62 -20.19 -19.36
N GLY A 422 14.42 -19.24 -19.83
CA GLY A 422 14.62 -19.03 -21.27
C GLY A 422 13.38 -18.62 -22.06
N TYR A 423 12.26 -18.25 -21.42
CA TYR A 423 11.00 -17.88 -22.10
C TYR A 423 11.19 -16.84 -23.22
N TYR A 424 12.13 -15.91 -23.04
CA TYR A 424 12.47 -14.88 -24.01
C TYR A 424 13.11 -15.39 -25.31
N LEU A 425 13.51 -16.67 -25.38
CA LEU A 425 14.07 -17.33 -26.56
C LEU A 425 13.03 -18.17 -27.33
N THR A 426 11.80 -18.25 -26.85
CA THR A 426 10.76 -19.09 -27.46
C THR A 426 10.61 -18.78 -28.96
N GLY A 427 10.55 -19.83 -29.79
CA GLY A 427 10.32 -19.71 -31.23
C GLY A 427 11.49 -19.14 -32.05
N THR A 428 12.66 -18.90 -31.45
CA THR A 428 13.85 -18.39 -32.17
C THR A 428 14.68 -19.51 -32.83
N ASP A 429 14.44 -20.77 -32.47
CA ASP A 429 15.03 -21.99 -33.03
C ASP A 429 14.19 -22.65 -34.12
N VAL A 430 13.01 -22.10 -34.43
CA VAL A 430 12.10 -22.64 -35.43
C VAL A 430 12.29 -21.92 -36.77
N ALA A 431 12.50 -22.67 -37.84
CA ALA A 431 12.46 -22.13 -39.20
C ALA A 431 11.03 -21.71 -39.55
N VAL A 432 10.86 -20.54 -40.15
CA VAL A 432 9.55 -20.12 -40.65
C VAL A 432 9.40 -20.69 -42.06
N ASN A 433 8.54 -21.70 -42.21
CA ASN A 433 8.17 -22.22 -43.53
C ASN A 433 7.45 -21.13 -44.32
N GLY A 434 7.87 -20.96 -45.57
CA GLY A 434 7.26 -20.09 -46.54
C GLY A 434 5.82 -20.53 -46.81
N THR A 435 4.91 -19.56 -46.70
CA THR A 435 3.52 -19.76 -47.11
C THR A 435 3.34 -19.24 -48.53
N ASN A 436 2.80 -20.09 -49.39
CA ASN A 436 2.32 -19.70 -50.71
C ASN A 436 0.80 -19.64 -50.67
N LEU A 437 0.27 -18.45 -50.41
CA LEU A 437 -1.17 -18.22 -50.42
C LEU A 437 -1.60 -17.89 -51.85
N THR A 438 -2.04 -18.94 -52.55
CA THR A 438 -2.50 -18.87 -53.95
C THR A 438 -3.67 -17.90 -54.16
N SER A 439 -4.46 -17.62 -53.12
CA SER A 439 -5.58 -16.68 -53.18
C SER A 439 -5.18 -15.21 -53.14
N SER A 440 -3.99 -14.87 -52.66
CA SER A 440 -3.52 -13.48 -52.49
C SER A 440 -2.23 -13.15 -53.24
N HIS A 441 -1.66 -14.09 -54.02
CA HIS A 441 -0.36 -13.93 -54.69
C HIS A 441 0.79 -13.54 -53.72
N ILE A 442 0.64 -13.87 -52.44
CA ILE A 442 1.67 -13.62 -51.43
C ILE A 442 2.53 -14.88 -51.31
N THR A 443 3.80 -14.75 -51.69
CA THR A 443 4.83 -15.75 -51.42
C THR A 443 5.73 -15.21 -50.32
N THR A 444 5.71 -15.85 -49.17
CA THR A 444 6.70 -15.59 -48.11
C THR A 444 7.83 -16.62 -48.27
N PRO A 445 9.10 -16.20 -48.37
CA PRO A 445 10.22 -17.12 -48.48
C PRO A 445 10.46 -17.86 -47.15
N ASP A 446 11.00 -19.08 -47.24
CA ASP A 446 11.49 -19.80 -46.07
C ASP A 446 12.55 -18.97 -45.35
N LYS A 447 12.45 -18.87 -44.02
CA LYS A 447 13.48 -18.24 -43.19
C LYS A 447 14.13 -19.30 -42.30
N PRO A 448 15.48 -19.41 -42.30
CA PRO A 448 16.17 -20.27 -41.34
C PRO A 448 15.90 -19.79 -39.90
N PRO A 449 16.10 -20.66 -38.91
CA PRO A 449 15.98 -20.27 -37.51
C PRO A 449 17.01 -19.17 -37.17
N LEU A 450 16.68 -18.31 -36.21
CA LEU A 450 17.58 -17.22 -35.79
C LEU A 450 18.84 -17.77 -35.11
N PHE A 451 18.70 -18.88 -34.39
CA PHE A 451 19.81 -19.61 -33.77
C PHE A 451 19.84 -21.06 -34.24
N SER A 452 21.04 -21.59 -34.44
CA SER A 452 21.25 -22.96 -34.95
C SER A 452 20.98 -24.07 -33.93
N ASN A 453 20.82 -23.73 -32.64
CA ASN A 453 20.55 -24.64 -31.51
C ASN A 453 21.21 -26.03 -31.65
N PRO A 454 22.56 -26.11 -31.75
CA PRO A 454 23.26 -27.36 -32.07
C PRO A 454 23.14 -28.43 -30.98
N TRP A 455 22.80 -28.00 -29.75
CA TRP A 455 22.61 -28.88 -28.59
C TRP A 455 21.16 -29.38 -28.46
N LYS A 456 20.28 -29.02 -29.40
CA LYS A 456 18.85 -29.40 -29.40
C LYS A 456 18.16 -29.08 -28.08
N ILE A 457 18.47 -27.91 -27.50
CA ILE A 457 17.92 -27.44 -26.24
C ILE A 457 16.49 -26.98 -26.49
N ASP A 458 15.52 -27.58 -25.82
CA ASP A 458 14.12 -27.19 -25.91
C ASP A 458 13.60 -26.62 -24.58
N SER A 459 12.31 -26.27 -24.53
CA SER A 459 11.66 -25.79 -23.32
C SER A 459 11.69 -26.81 -22.17
N LEU A 460 11.76 -28.12 -22.44
CA LEU A 460 11.91 -29.16 -21.43
C LEU A 460 13.33 -29.19 -20.86
N ASN A 461 14.37 -28.82 -21.62
CA ASN A 461 15.73 -28.63 -21.11
C ASN A 461 15.82 -27.43 -20.15
N PHE A 462 15.24 -26.28 -20.54
CA PHE A 462 15.06 -25.13 -19.65
C PHE A 462 14.19 -25.47 -18.43
N SER A 463 13.23 -26.40 -18.57
CA SER A 463 12.41 -26.87 -17.45
C SER A 463 13.13 -27.90 -16.58
N SER A 464 14.04 -28.70 -17.13
CA SER A 464 14.85 -29.65 -16.36
C SER A 464 16.01 -28.95 -15.64
N ALA A 465 16.34 -27.71 -15.94
CA ALA A 465 17.04 -26.83 -15.02
C ALA A 465 16.31 -26.63 -13.67
N SER A 466 14.97 -26.70 -13.66
CA SER A 466 14.16 -26.65 -12.42
C SER A 466 14.19 -27.97 -11.64
N LYS A 467 14.33 -29.09 -12.34
CA LYS A 467 14.56 -30.40 -11.72
C LYS A 467 16.04 -30.49 -11.42
N CYS A 468 16.46 -30.29 -10.18
CA CYS A 468 17.85 -30.49 -9.74
C CYS A 468 18.33 -31.95 -9.92
N LYS A 469 18.38 -32.46 -11.15
CA LYS A 469 19.01 -33.71 -11.53
C LYS A 469 20.51 -33.48 -11.68
N SER A 470 21.26 -34.52 -11.35
CA SER A 470 22.71 -34.67 -11.55
C SER A 470 23.18 -34.36 -12.97
N ASP A 471 22.29 -34.31 -13.96
CA ASP A 471 22.62 -34.25 -15.38
C ASP A 471 23.42 -32.98 -15.76
N ILE A 472 23.18 -31.82 -15.10
CA ILE A 472 23.99 -30.61 -15.34
C ILE A 472 25.45 -30.79 -14.90
N TYR A 473 25.72 -31.58 -13.84
CA TYR A 473 27.10 -31.88 -13.43
C TYR A 473 27.84 -32.80 -14.42
N HIS A 474 27.13 -33.51 -15.29
CA HIS A 474 27.74 -34.34 -16.33
C HIS A 474 27.96 -33.57 -17.64
N LEU A 475 27.23 -32.47 -17.84
CA LEU A 475 27.30 -31.60 -19.02
C LEU A 475 28.26 -30.42 -18.88
N LEU A 476 28.64 -30.07 -17.65
CA LEU A 476 29.65 -29.07 -17.28
C LEU A 476 30.94 -29.76 -16.84
#